data_AF-Q24QX5-F1
#
_entry.id   AF-Q24QX5-F1
#
_cell.length_a   1.000
_cell.length_b   1.000
_cell.length_c   1.000
_cell.angle_alpha   90.00
_cell.angle_beta   90.00
_cell.angle_gamma   90.00
#
_symmetry.space_group_name_H-M   'P 1'
#
loop_
_entity.id
_entity.type
_entity.pdbx_description
1 polymer ?
#
loop_
_entity_poly.entity_id
_entity_poly.type
_entity_poly.pdbx_seq_one_letter_code
_entity_poly.pdbx_strand_id
1 'polypeptide(L)'
;MGVKHRVKNILNFQKPASWIRVVALIFCIGVALCFLTNPKNSPTPEAAIARALGLAENEITVFGTYETWEDGWYILGFLADHSEARSDLGAALFRREGDQYSLESYYRCKDGAISQDRIVVCSFSKTPSKYDVILSNNENLARIQRTINGVADSSYVGGTIPGMTVLRCPDDQYSSAEFQFYDQSGRQIDDYVASNTMLNRGEYEPKGIVSLALWSSATPGYFLESAVGTTFGIYPERFQVSITDATRAAFVGNVLHENPQYITADVGDRIEIMSSRGENGPEPLTMDVSFYSPRLCYQVLTADGTDTGYRVFRMGGETWIGHWGLYGTAQNGWWCEYIFRVNPSGAGLLGSAILKFAVSGMDSSR
;
A
#
# COMPACT_ATOMS: atom_id res chain seq x y z
N MET A 1 52.60 92.97 3.67
CA MET A 1 51.52 92.64 2.72
C MET A 1 51.34 91.13 2.67
N GLY A 2 50.10 90.64 2.64
CA GLY A 2 49.76 89.33 2.03
C GLY A 2 49.82 88.08 2.92
N VAL A 3 48.84 87.90 3.81
CA VAL A 3 48.39 86.56 4.24
C VAL A 3 47.64 85.92 3.07
N LYS A 4 47.97 84.68 2.67
CA LYS A 4 47.04 83.70 2.05
C LYS A 4 47.75 82.42 1.62
N HIS A 5 47.46 81.32 2.30
CA HIS A 5 46.92 80.19 1.56
C HIS A 5 45.96 79.37 2.45
N ARG A 6 44.70 79.31 2.01
CA ARG A 6 43.58 78.61 2.64
C ARG A 6 43.71 77.12 2.35
N VAL A 7 43.62 76.30 3.40
CA VAL A 7 43.26 74.88 3.29
C VAL A 7 41.78 74.80 2.90
N LYS A 8 41.51 74.50 1.63
CA LYS A 8 40.21 73.94 1.23
C LYS A 8 40.38 72.43 1.29
N ASN A 9 39.82 71.78 2.31
CA ASN A 9 39.46 70.38 2.16
C ASN A 9 38.01 70.18 2.62
N ILE A 10 37.26 69.67 1.67
CA ILE A 10 35.81 69.63 1.61
C ILE A 10 35.34 68.53 2.56
N LEU A 11 34.69 68.90 3.66
CA LEU A 11 33.85 67.97 4.41
C LEU A 11 32.61 67.69 3.57
N ASN A 12 32.66 66.61 2.79
CA ASN A 12 31.51 66.08 2.06
C ASN A 12 30.58 65.37 3.05
N PHE A 13 29.85 66.13 3.86
CA PHE A 13 28.71 65.60 4.60
C PHE A 13 27.56 65.38 3.61
N GLN A 14 27.47 64.16 3.07
CA GLN A 14 26.30 63.72 2.32
C GLN A 14 25.06 63.90 3.20
N LYS A 15 24.04 64.55 2.64
CA LYS A 15 22.81 64.92 3.37
C LYS A 15 22.19 63.69 4.06
N PRO A 16 21.74 63.80 5.32
CA PRO A 16 21.20 62.68 6.09
C PRO A 16 19.96 62.01 5.46
N ALA A 17 19.31 62.65 4.49
CA ALA A 17 18.16 62.07 3.77
C ALA A 17 18.54 60.99 2.73
N SER A 18 19.81 60.86 2.36
CA SER A 18 20.28 59.91 1.35
C SER A 18 20.40 58.48 1.91
N TRP A 19 21.10 58.34 3.04
CA TRP A 19 21.40 57.03 3.62
C TRP A 19 20.16 56.35 4.22
N ILE A 20 19.19 57.13 4.70
CA ILE A 20 17.93 56.60 5.25
C ILE A 20 17.14 55.80 4.20
N ARG A 21 17.14 56.22 2.93
CA ARG A 21 16.45 55.47 1.86
C ARG A 21 17.11 54.12 1.60
N VAL A 22 18.43 54.08 1.67
CA VAL A 22 19.22 52.85 1.48
C VAL A 22 18.95 51.87 2.63
N VAL A 23 18.94 52.35 3.87
CA VAL A 23 18.65 51.52 5.04
C VAL A 23 17.21 50.99 5.01
N ALA A 24 16.23 51.84 4.66
CA ALA A 24 14.84 51.43 4.53
C ALA A 24 14.66 50.35 3.44
N LEU A 25 15.33 50.51 2.29
CA LEU A 25 15.28 49.52 1.21
C LEU A 25 15.89 48.18 1.65
N ILE A 26 17.04 48.19 2.33
CA ILE A 26 17.68 46.98 2.86
C ILE A 26 16.76 46.29 3.88
N PHE A 27 16.10 47.07 4.74
CA PHE A 27 15.15 46.53 5.71
C PHE A 27 13.91 45.91 5.02
N CYS A 28 13.35 46.57 4.01
CA CYS A 28 12.24 46.02 3.21
C CYS A 28 12.65 44.73 2.48
N ILE A 29 13.87 44.67 1.94
CA ILE A 29 14.42 43.45 1.33
C ILE A 29 14.60 42.36 2.39
N GLY A 30 15.12 42.69 3.57
CA GLY A 30 15.26 41.75 4.68
C GLY A 30 13.91 41.17 5.13
N VAL A 31 12.89 42.01 5.29
CA VAL A 31 11.53 41.58 5.61
C VAL A 31 10.93 40.74 4.48
N ALA A 32 11.11 41.12 3.22
CA ALA A 32 10.66 40.35 2.06
C ALA A 32 11.34 38.98 1.99
N LEU A 33 12.65 38.91 2.28
CA LEU A 33 13.39 37.65 2.40
C LEU A 33 12.88 36.81 3.57
N CYS A 34 12.60 37.40 4.72
CA CYS A 34 11.99 36.71 5.85
C CYS A 34 10.61 36.12 5.50
N PHE A 35 9.78 36.83 4.73
CA PHE A 35 8.51 36.31 4.22
C PHE A 35 8.69 35.23 3.14
N LEU A 36 9.74 35.32 2.31
CA LEU A 36 10.08 34.30 1.30
C LEU A 36 10.70 33.03 1.91
N THR A 37 11.37 33.14 3.06
CA THR A 37 11.93 32.00 3.80
C THR A 37 10.94 31.34 4.75
N ASN A 38 9.67 31.76 4.77
CA ASN A 38 8.63 30.94 5.38
C ASN A 38 8.53 29.66 4.54
N PRO A 39 8.89 28.47 5.06
CA PRO A 39 8.90 27.26 4.27
C PRO A 39 7.50 27.05 3.70
N LYS A 40 7.40 26.96 2.37
CA LYS A 40 6.14 26.62 1.70
C LYS A 40 5.68 25.27 2.24
N ASN A 41 4.56 25.34 2.96
CA ASN A 41 3.57 24.31 3.13
C ASN A 41 4.13 22.99 3.64
N SER A 42 3.93 22.71 4.93
CA SER A 42 3.62 21.32 5.26
C SER A 42 2.47 20.91 4.35
N PRO A 43 2.61 19.82 3.57
CA PRO A 43 1.52 19.38 2.72
C PRO A 43 0.32 19.11 3.61
N THR A 44 -0.82 19.68 3.24
CA THR A 44 -2.11 19.25 3.79
C THR A 44 -2.24 17.74 3.59
N PRO A 45 -2.99 17.02 4.43
CA PRO A 45 -3.22 15.61 4.19
C PRO A 45 -3.77 15.33 2.78
N GLU A 46 -4.62 16.21 2.27
CA GLU A 46 -5.14 16.20 0.90
C GLU A 46 -4.04 16.32 -0.14
N ALA A 47 -3.12 17.28 0.00
CA ALA A 47 -1.99 17.44 -0.92
C ALA A 47 -1.05 16.23 -0.90
N ALA A 48 -0.86 15.61 0.27
CA ALA A 48 -0.03 14.42 0.42
C ALA A 48 -0.66 13.20 -0.26
N ILE A 49 -1.97 12.98 -0.08
CA ILE A 49 -2.72 11.92 -0.79
C ILE A 49 -2.70 12.19 -2.30
N ALA A 50 -3.01 13.42 -2.71
CA ALA A 50 -3.05 13.80 -4.12
C ALA A 50 -1.71 13.51 -4.82
N ARG A 51 -0.59 13.91 -4.20
CA ARG A 51 0.75 13.57 -4.70
C ARG A 51 0.98 12.07 -4.82
N ALA A 52 0.58 11.29 -3.82
CA ALA A 52 0.76 9.84 -3.84
C ALA A 52 -0.06 9.15 -4.94
N LEU A 53 -1.22 9.74 -5.29
CA LEU A 53 -2.11 9.23 -6.32
C LEU A 53 -1.88 9.81 -7.72
N GLY A 54 -0.98 10.79 -7.86
CA GLY A 54 -0.77 11.52 -9.12
C GLY A 54 -1.92 12.48 -9.50
N LEU A 55 -2.66 12.95 -8.50
CA LEU A 55 -3.85 13.81 -8.62
C LEU A 55 -3.55 15.27 -8.20
N ALA A 56 -4.45 16.18 -8.53
CA ALA A 56 -4.47 17.53 -7.99
C ALA A 56 -5.12 17.56 -6.60
N GLU A 57 -4.73 18.50 -5.73
CA GLU A 57 -5.24 18.57 -4.35
C GLU A 57 -6.77 18.73 -4.27
N ASN A 58 -7.38 19.47 -5.21
CA ASN A 58 -8.83 19.66 -5.30
C ASN A 58 -9.59 18.42 -5.80
N GLU A 59 -8.88 17.37 -6.23
CA GLU A 59 -9.44 16.07 -6.63
C GLU A 59 -9.55 15.10 -5.45
N ILE A 60 -9.09 15.51 -4.25
CA ILE A 60 -9.19 14.74 -3.01
C ILE A 60 -10.26 15.34 -2.11
N THR A 61 -11.02 14.50 -1.41
CA THR A 61 -11.91 14.93 -0.34
C THR A 61 -11.81 14.01 0.85
N VAL A 62 -11.40 14.54 1.99
CA VAL A 62 -11.45 13.83 3.26
C VAL A 62 -12.87 13.86 3.80
N PHE A 63 -13.42 12.69 4.10
CA PHE A 63 -14.78 12.54 4.66
C PHE A 63 -14.77 11.96 6.08
N GLY A 64 -13.65 11.39 6.51
CA GLY A 64 -13.50 10.79 7.83
C GLY A 64 -12.12 11.08 8.41
N THR A 65 -12.06 11.31 9.70
CA THR A 65 -10.80 11.46 10.44
C THR A 65 -10.90 10.68 11.74
N TYR A 66 -9.87 9.90 12.03
CA TYR A 66 -9.74 9.15 13.25
C TYR A 66 -8.37 9.45 13.86
N GLU A 67 -8.37 10.07 15.03
CA GLU A 67 -7.17 10.20 15.85
C GLU A 67 -6.92 8.86 16.52
N THR A 68 -5.75 8.28 16.31
CA THR A 68 -5.41 7.04 17.00
C THR A 68 -5.12 7.31 18.48
N TRP A 69 -5.08 6.25 19.29
CA TRP A 69 -4.64 6.33 20.69
C TRP A 69 -3.18 6.80 20.88
N GLU A 70 -2.37 6.81 19.82
CA GLU A 70 -1.00 7.29 19.87
C GLU A 70 -0.95 8.73 19.37
N ASP A 71 -0.39 9.60 20.19
CA ASP A 71 -0.29 11.03 19.89
C ASP A 71 0.43 11.26 18.56
N GLY A 72 -0.18 12.11 17.73
CA GLY A 72 0.34 12.47 16.43
C GLY A 72 0.02 11.48 15.31
N TRP A 73 -0.82 10.46 15.52
CA TRP A 73 -1.19 9.51 14.46
C TRP A 73 -2.65 9.59 14.08
N TYR A 74 -2.91 9.61 12.77
CA TYR A 74 -4.22 9.87 12.19
C TYR A 74 -4.53 8.89 11.07
N ILE A 75 -5.78 8.44 11.00
CA ILE A 75 -6.31 7.72 9.84
C ILE A 75 -7.38 8.60 9.20
N LEU A 76 -7.23 8.85 7.91
CA LEU A 76 -8.17 9.66 7.12
C LEU A 76 -8.88 8.79 6.10
N GLY A 77 -10.20 8.91 6.01
CA GLY A 77 -10.99 8.38 4.90
C GLY A 77 -11.10 9.44 3.81
N PHE A 78 -10.82 9.06 2.56
CA PHE A 78 -10.82 10.00 1.43
C PHE A 78 -11.57 9.47 0.21
N LEU A 79 -12.12 10.40 -0.56
CA LEU A 79 -12.59 10.21 -1.93
C LEU A 79 -11.57 10.80 -2.91
N ALA A 80 -11.37 10.17 -4.06
CA ALA A 80 -10.43 10.62 -5.09
C ALA A 80 -10.96 10.36 -6.51
N ASP A 81 -10.82 11.31 -7.45
CA ASP A 81 -10.91 11.11 -8.91
C ASP A 81 -10.64 12.43 -9.69
N HIS A 82 -10.19 12.33 -10.94
CA HIS A 82 -10.06 13.43 -11.91
C HIS A 82 -11.40 14.00 -12.43
N SER A 83 -12.51 13.33 -12.13
CA SER A 83 -13.85 13.73 -12.58
C SER A 83 -14.69 14.33 -11.46
N GLU A 84 -15.71 15.12 -11.83
CA GLU A 84 -16.66 15.74 -10.87
C GLU A 84 -17.47 14.70 -10.05
N ALA A 85 -17.40 13.41 -10.40
CA ALA A 85 -18.19 12.35 -9.77
C ALA A 85 -17.52 11.65 -8.57
N ARG A 86 -16.22 11.87 -8.32
CA ARG A 86 -15.43 11.26 -7.21
C ARG A 86 -15.66 9.75 -7.08
N SER A 87 -14.99 8.94 -7.89
CA SER A 87 -15.23 7.50 -8.00
C SER A 87 -14.53 6.64 -6.95
N ASP A 88 -13.35 7.03 -6.46
CA ASP A 88 -12.55 6.13 -5.62
C ASP A 88 -12.80 6.36 -4.14
N LEU A 89 -12.73 5.27 -3.38
CA LEU A 89 -12.87 5.24 -1.93
C LEU A 89 -11.58 4.76 -1.30
N GLY A 90 -11.00 5.52 -0.38
CA GLY A 90 -9.70 5.19 0.19
C GLY A 90 -9.55 5.59 1.65
N ALA A 91 -8.45 5.13 2.24
CA ALA A 91 -8.00 5.55 3.56
C ALA A 91 -6.49 5.76 3.58
N ALA A 92 -6.00 6.61 4.47
CA ALA A 92 -4.59 6.94 4.58
C ALA A 92 -4.17 7.07 6.05
N LEU A 93 -3.01 6.48 6.38
CA LEU A 93 -2.33 6.63 7.65
C LEU A 93 -1.34 7.78 7.59
N PHE A 94 -1.43 8.68 8.56
CA PHE A 94 -0.59 9.84 8.69
C PHE A 94 0.08 9.89 10.06
N ARG A 95 1.28 10.46 10.06
CA ARG A 95 1.95 10.96 11.25
C ARG A 95 1.99 12.49 11.19
N ARG A 96 1.74 13.12 12.33
CA ARG A 96 1.75 14.56 12.53
C ARG A 96 2.86 14.92 13.51
N GLU A 97 3.77 15.77 13.07
CA GLU A 97 4.82 16.35 13.90
C GLU A 97 4.70 17.87 13.89
N GLY A 98 4.18 18.44 14.98
CA GLY A 98 3.81 19.85 15.02
C GLY A 98 2.71 20.16 13.99
N ASP A 99 3.03 21.00 13.01
CA ASP A 99 2.13 21.38 11.91
C ASP A 99 2.41 20.63 10.60
N GLN A 100 3.27 19.61 10.64
CA GLN A 100 3.64 18.82 9.46
C GLN A 100 2.95 17.46 9.45
N TYR A 101 2.38 17.08 8.31
CA TYR A 101 1.82 15.75 8.06
C TYR A 101 2.75 14.95 7.15
N SER A 102 3.09 13.72 7.54
CA SER A 102 3.73 12.72 6.68
C SER A 102 2.75 11.60 6.38
N LEU A 103 2.58 11.30 5.09
CA LEU A 103 1.82 10.15 4.64
C LEU A 103 2.67 8.90 4.83
N GLU A 104 2.19 7.97 5.64
CA GLU A 104 2.93 6.74 6.00
C GLU A 104 2.46 5.55 5.18
N SER A 105 1.15 5.46 4.91
CA SER A 105 0.55 4.41 4.10
C SER A 105 -0.81 4.85 3.60
N TYR A 106 -1.30 4.27 2.52
CA TYR A 106 -2.66 4.50 2.05
C TYR A 106 -3.21 3.27 1.34
N TYR A 107 -4.53 3.25 1.23
CA TYR A 107 -5.30 2.32 0.45
C TYR A 107 -6.29 3.07 -0.44
N ARG A 108 -6.47 2.58 -1.67
CA ARG A 108 -7.39 3.12 -2.66
C ARG A 108 -8.19 1.97 -3.27
N CYS A 109 -9.52 2.05 -3.19
CA CYS A 109 -10.45 1.20 -3.92
C CYS A 109 -10.99 1.98 -5.11
N LYS A 110 -10.55 1.60 -6.31
CA LYS A 110 -11.00 2.22 -7.55
C LYS A 110 -12.50 2.03 -7.74
N ASP A 111 -13.20 3.09 -8.13
CA ASP A 111 -14.66 3.11 -8.33
C ASP A 111 -15.47 2.67 -7.09
N GLY A 112 -14.83 2.68 -5.91
CA GLY A 112 -15.41 2.22 -4.65
C GLY A 112 -16.52 3.11 -4.11
N ALA A 113 -16.52 4.40 -4.47
CA ALA A 113 -17.50 5.38 -4.03
C ALA A 113 -18.73 5.46 -4.96
N ILE A 114 -18.61 5.02 -6.21
CA ILE A 114 -19.74 4.97 -7.17
C ILE A 114 -20.32 3.56 -7.32
N SER A 115 -19.60 2.53 -6.88
CA SER A 115 -20.15 1.19 -6.70
C SER A 115 -21.24 1.24 -5.62
N GLN A 116 -22.49 0.99 -6.00
CA GLN A 116 -23.58 0.81 -5.04
C GLN A 116 -23.22 -0.27 -4.02
N ASP A 117 -23.59 -0.05 -2.76
CA ASP A 117 -23.49 -1.04 -1.68
C ASP A 117 -22.07 -1.52 -1.34
N ARG A 118 -21.04 -0.77 -1.70
CA ARG A 118 -19.65 -1.17 -1.48
C ARG A 118 -19.25 -1.07 0.00
N ILE A 119 -18.73 -2.17 0.54
CA ILE A 119 -17.99 -2.20 1.80
C ILE A 119 -16.55 -2.62 1.49
N VAL A 120 -15.59 -1.89 2.05
CA VAL A 120 -14.15 -2.07 1.87
C VAL A 120 -13.54 -2.22 3.25
N VAL A 121 -12.87 -3.32 3.51
CA VAL A 121 -12.00 -3.46 4.69
C VAL A 121 -10.58 -3.27 4.24
N CYS A 122 -9.77 -2.46 4.92
CA CYS A 122 -8.31 -2.38 4.77
C CYS A 122 -7.66 -2.33 6.16
N SER A 123 -6.35 -2.52 6.28
CA SER A 123 -5.66 -2.41 7.57
C SER A 123 -4.41 -1.55 7.48
N PHE A 124 -4.11 -0.83 8.57
CA PHE A 124 -2.87 -0.10 8.76
C PHE A 124 -2.13 -0.67 9.97
N SER A 125 -0.82 -0.85 9.82
CA SER A 125 0.04 -1.38 10.88
C SER A 125 1.18 -0.41 11.16
N LYS A 126 1.42 -0.16 12.44
CA LYS A 126 2.55 0.58 12.96
C LYS A 126 2.93 -0.05 14.28
N THR A 127 4.10 -0.67 14.40
CA THR A 127 4.50 -1.36 15.63
C THR A 127 4.37 -0.45 16.86
N PRO A 128 3.65 -0.87 17.93
CA PRO A 128 3.02 -2.18 18.16
C PRO A 128 1.53 -2.28 17.75
N SER A 129 0.95 -1.22 17.18
CA SER A 129 -0.46 -1.07 16.86
C SER A 129 -0.85 -1.56 15.47
N LYS A 130 -2.04 -2.13 15.37
CA LYS A 130 -2.74 -2.43 14.10
C LYS A 130 -4.17 -1.91 14.17
N TYR A 131 -4.63 -1.37 13.05
CA TYR A 131 -5.99 -0.87 12.87
C TYR A 131 -6.62 -1.51 11.64
N ASP A 132 -7.82 -2.04 11.80
CA ASP A 132 -8.68 -2.38 10.68
C ASP A 132 -9.59 -1.17 10.39
N VAL A 133 -9.68 -0.80 9.12
CA VAL A 133 -10.43 0.36 8.64
C VAL A 133 -11.47 -0.13 7.65
N ILE A 134 -12.73 0.08 8.00
CA ILE A 134 -13.88 -0.27 7.17
C ILE A 134 -14.40 1.02 6.55
N LEU A 135 -14.31 1.12 5.23
CA LEU A 135 -14.91 2.17 4.43
C LEU A 135 -16.19 1.62 3.80
N SER A 136 -17.27 2.40 3.83
CA SER A 136 -18.55 1.94 3.31
C SER A 136 -19.25 3.03 2.53
N ASN A 137 -19.70 2.68 1.34
CA ASN A 137 -20.72 3.42 0.59
C ASN A 137 -22.08 2.70 0.64
N ASN A 138 -22.21 1.67 1.49
CA ASN A 138 -23.42 0.88 1.65
C ASN A 138 -24.34 1.55 2.68
N GLU A 139 -25.52 2.00 2.25
CA GLU A 139 -26.50 2.66 3.11
C GLU A 139 -27.17 1.71 4.11
N ASN A 140 -27.16 0.42 3.80
CA ASN A 140 -27.80 -0.63 4.59
C ASN A 140 -26.90 -1.14 5.71
N LEU A 141 -25.57 -0.92 5.64
CA LEU A 141 -24.63 -1.39 6.65
C LEU A 141 -25.00 -0.81 8.03
N ALA A 142 -25.28 -1.69 8.99
CA ALA A 142 -25.67 -1.31 10.34
C ALA A 142 -24.75 -1.90 11.41
N ARG A 143 -24.16 -3.07 11.15
CA ARG A 143 -23.30 -3.77 12.11
C ARG A 143 -22.12 -4.46 11.43
N ILE A 144 -20.96 -4.30 12.03
CA ILE A 144 -19.71 -4.98 11.70
C ILE A 144 -19.43 -5.96 12.82
N GLN A 145 -19.29 -7.24 12.51
CA GLN A 145 -18.80 -8.25 13.43
C GLN A 145 -17.38 -8.62 13.01
N ARG A 146 -16.44 -8.50 13.94
CA ARG A 146 -15.02 -8.80 13.76
C ARG A 146 -14.63 -9.96 14.66
N THR A 147 -14.06 -11.02 14.10
CA THR A 147 -13.58 -12.18 14.84
C THR A 147 -12.06 -12.23 14.79
N ILE A 148 -11.40 -12.23 15.95
CA ILE A 148 -9.94 -12.37 16.08
C ILE A 148 -9.66 -13.55 17.01
N ASN A 149 -8.85 -14.51 16.57
CA ASN A 149 -8.51 -15.71 17.35
C ASN A 149 -9.73 -16.45 17.91
N GLY A 150 -10.84 -16.49 17.15
CA GLY A 150 -12.11 -17.11 17.56
C GLY A 150 -12.99 -16.27 18.50
N VAL A 151 -12.52 -15.08 18.92
CA VAL A 151 -13.30 -14.14 19.74
C VAL A 151 -13.96 -13.10 18.83
N ALA A 152 -15.29 -13.10 18.81
CA ALA A 152 -16.08 -12.14 18.03
C ALA A 152 -16.46 -10.91 18.85
N ASP A 153 -16.30 -9.73 18.25
CA ASP A 153 -16.75 -8.44 18.76
C ASP A 153 -17.62 -7.74 17.71
N SER A 154 -18.55 -6.89 18.15
CA SER A 154 -19.50 -6.20 17.27
C SER A 154 -19.43 -4.70 17.42
N SER A 155 -19.38 -4.00 16.30
CA SER A 155 -19.45 -2.54 16.21
C SER A 155 -20.67 -2.13 15.39
N TYR A 156 -21.45 -1.19 15.92
CA TYR A 156 -22.60 -0.62 15.22
C TYR A 156 -22.16 0.66 14.52
N VAL A 157 -22.61 0.83 13.27
CA VAL A 157 -22.21 1.98 12.44
C VAL A 157 -23.38 2.89 12.16
N GLY A 158 -23.10 4.19 12.05
CA GLY A 158 -24.07 5.20 11.64
C GLY A 158 -24.11 5.35 10.12
N GLY A 159 -25.29 5.68 9.57
CA GLY A 159 -25.54 5.80 8.13
C GLY A 159 -24.92 7.03 7.45
N THR A 160 -23.74 7.48 7.87
CA THR A 160 -22.96 8.48 7.13
C THR A 160 -22.33 7.84 5.90
N ILE A 161 -22.47 8.50 4.75
CA ILE A 161 -22.02 7.97 3.46
C ILE A 161 -21.19 9.03 2.73
N PRO A 162 -19.96 8.72 2.31
CA PRO A 162 -19.20 7.52 2.68
C PRO A 162 -18.92 7.46 4.20
N GLY A 163 -18.93 6.27 4.76
CA GLY A 163 -18.68 5.99 6.17
C GLY A 163 -17.29 5.40 6.40
N MET A 164 -16.68 5.72 7.55
CA MET A 164 -15.43 5.13 8.00
C MET A 164 -15.57 4.62 9.43
N THR A 165 -15.20 3.36 9.66
CA THR A 165 -15.08 2.76 11.00
C THR A 165 -13.67 2.25 11.18
N VAL A 166 -13.04 2.63 12.30
CA VAL A 166 -11.68 2.19 12.63
C VAL A 166 -11.73 1.33 13.88
N LEU A 167 -11.22 0.10 13.77
CA LEU A 167 -11.18 -0.88 14.84
C LEU A 167 -9.73 -1.20 15.18
N ARG A 168 -9.31 -0.87 16.39
CA ARG A 168 -7.98 -1.24 16.89
C ARG A 168 -7.89 -2.75 17.11
N CYS A 169 -6.77 -3.37 16.75
CA CYS A 169 -6.48 -4.75 17.09
C CYS A 169 -5.88 -4.82 18.52
N PRO A 170 -6.37 -5.74 19.38
CA PRO A 170 -5.97 -5.82 20.78
C PRO A 170 -4.55 -6.37 20.99
N ASP A 171 -4.03 -7.20 20.08
CA ASP A 171 -2.71 -7.82 20.20
C ASP A 171 -1.71 -7.28 19.17
N ASP A 172 -0.44 -7.26 19.58
CA ASP A 172 0.76 -6.99 18.76
C ASP A 172 1.01 -8.08 17.69
N GLN A 173 0.21 -9.14 17.70
CA GLN A 173 0.34 -10.27 16.80
C GLN A 173 -0.49 -10.05 15.55
N TYR A 174 0.15 -10.38 14.42
CA TYR A 174 -0.30 -10.41 13.04
C TYR A 174 -1.55 -11.29 12.75
N SER A 175 -2.41 -11.52 13.75
CA SER A 175 -3.67 -12.24 13.63
C SER A 175 -4.55 -11.64 12.54
N SER A 176 -5.02 -12.51 11.65
CA SER A 176 -6.01 -12.17 10.63
C SER A 176 -7.38 -12.07 11.29
N ALA A 177 -8.04 -10.92 11.12
CA ALA A 177 -9.42 -10.75 11.54
C ALA A 177 -10.36 -11.27 10.44
N GLU A 178 -11.42 -11.96 10.84
CA GLU A 178 -12.54 -12.29 9.96
C GLU A 178 -13.65 -11.26 10.15
N PHE A 179 -14.30 -10.86 9.06
CA PHE A 179 -15.36 -9.85 9.10
C PHE A 179 -16.67 -10.41 8.55
N GLN A 180 -17.76 -10.08 9.25
CA GLN A 180 -19.13 -10.29 8.83
C GLN A 180 -19.88 -8.97 8.96
N PHE A 181 -20.68 -8.65 7.94
CA PHE A 181 -21.41 -7.38 7.87
C PHE A 181 -22.90 -7.67 7.90
N TYR A 182 -23.67 -6.81 8.54
CA TYR A 182 -25.10 -6.98 8.68
C TYR A 182 -25.84 -5.68 8.44
N ASP A 183 -27.03 -5.81 7.84
CA ASP A 183 -27.96 -4.72 7.67
C ASP A 183 -28.78 -4.44 8.96
N GLN A 184 -29.64 -3.42 8.90
CA GLN A 184 -30.51 -3.03 10.02
C GLN A 184 -31.49 -4.13 10.45
N SER A 185 -31.82 -5.07 9.56
CA SER A 185 -32.70 -6.22 9.84
C SER A 185 -31.94 -7.40 10.46
N GLY A 186 -30.61 -7.33 10.51
CA GLY A 186 -29.74 -8.41 10.96
C GLY A 186 -29.42 -9.43 9.87
N ARG A 187 -29.76 -9.16 8.61
CA ARG A 187 -29.36 -10.01 7.47
C ARG A 187 -27.90 -9.74 7.12
N GLN A 188 -27.17 -10.81 6.85
CA GLN A 188 -25.78 -10.73 6.44
C GLN A 188 -25.65 -10.06 5.06
N ILE A 189 -24.68 -9.17 4.92
CA ILE A 189 -24.27 -8.53 3.67
C ILE A 189 -23.04 -9.31 3.17
N ASP A 190 -23.22 -10.08 2.10
CA ASP A 190 -22.18 -10.99 1.58
C ASP A 190 -21.23 -10.31 0.56
N ASP A 191 -21.67 -9.23 -0.09
CA ASP A 191 -20.93 -8.55 -1.17
C ASP A 191 -19.95 -7.46 -0.66
N TYR A 192 -19.09 -7.81 0.31
CA TYR A 192 -18.02 -6.90 0.73
C TYR A 192 -16.70 -7.21 0.03
N VAL A 193 -15.94 -6.16 -0.30
CA VAL A 193 -14.56 -6.29 -0.76
C VAL A 193 -13.67 -6.39 0.48
N ALA A 194 -13.32 -7.62 0.84
CA ALA A 194 -12.22 -7.88 1.76
C ALA A 194 -10.92 -7.45 1.07
N SER A 195 -10.53 -6.18 1.23
CA SER A 195 -9.12 -5.84 1.09
C SER A 195 -8.46 -6.37 2.37
N ASN A 196 -8.17 -7.66 2.38
CA ASN A 196 -7.03 -8.07 3.17
C ASN A 196 -5.79 -7.51 2.43
N THR A 197 -5.58 -6.20 2.55
CA THR A 197 -4.43 -5.41 2.10
C THR A 197 -3.18 -5.61 2.93
N MET A 198 -3.23 -6.60 3.82
CA MET A 198 -2.04 -7.09 4.44
C MET A 198 -1.47 -8.15 3.49
N LEU A 199 -0.30 -7.83 2.94
CA LEU A 199 0.64 -8.84 2.52
C LEU A 199 0.67 -9.92 3.62
N ASN A 200 0.22 -11.14 3.29
CA ASN A 200 0.19 -12.21 4.28
C ASN A 200 1.65 -12.50 4.66
N ARG A 201 2.04 -12.15 5.90
CA ARG A 201 3.40 -12.34 6.41
C ARG A 201 3.60 -13.76 6.90
N GLY A 202 4.84 -14.21 6.93
CA GLY A 202 5.21 -15.56 7.32
C GLY A 202 6.09 -16.26 6.29
N GLU A 203 6.33 -17.54 6.54
CA GLU A 203 7.08 -18.40 5.63
C GLU A 203 6.14 -19.12 4.67
N TYR A 204 6.58 -19.26 3.43
CA TYR A 204 5.81 -19.86 2.36
C TYR A 204 6.63 -20.84 1.54
N GLU A 205 6.00 -21.94 1.13
CA GLU A 205 6.60 -22.94 0.24
C GLU A 205 5.91 -22.94 -1.14
N PRO A 206 6.67 -23.12 -2.23
CA PRO A 206 6.13 -23.40 -3.55
C PRO A 206 5.14 -24.58 -3.53
N LYS A 207 3.95 -24.38 -4.09
CA LYS A 207 2.92 -25.43 -4.25
C LYS A 207 2.53 -25.66 -5.71
N GLY A 208 2.64 -24.63 -6.55
CA GLY A 208 2.26 -24.72 -7.95
C GLY A 208 2.90 -23.63 -8.79
N ILE A 209 3.05 -23.88 -10.08
CA ILE A 209 3.50 -22.88 -11.05
C ILE A 209 2.28 -22.19 -11.64
N VAL A 210 2.27 -20.86 -11.54
CA VAL A 210 1.33 -19.99 -12.24
C VAL A 210 1.92 -19.57 -13.57
N SER A 211 3.18 -19.10 -13.54
CA SER A 211 3.92 -18.69 -14.72
C SER A 211 5.36 -19.16 -14.61
N LEU A 212 5.95 -19.50 -15.75
CA LEU A 212 7.38 -19.79 -15.90
C LEU A 212 7.85 -19.15 -17.19
N ALA A 213 9.02 -18.51 -17.15
CA ALA A 213 9.63 -17.89 -18.32
C ALA A 213 9.67 -18.84 -19.53
N LEU A 214 9.29 -18.31 -20.70
CA LEU A 214 9.27 -19.08 -21.96
C LEU A 214 10.66 -19.56 -22.39
N TRP A 215 11.72 -18.88 -21.95
CA TRP A 215 13.11 -19.27 -22.20
C TRP A 215 13.68 -20.22 -21.12
N SER A 216 12.88 -20.61 -20.12
CA SER A 216 13.30 -21.63 -19.16
C SER A 216 13.49 -22.95 -19.88
N SER A 217 14.65 -23.59 -19.67
CA SER A 217 14.88 -24.96 -20.15
C SER A 217 14.17 -26.02 -19.31
N ALA A 218 13.57 -25.63 -18.17
CA ALA A 218 12.81 -26.50 -17.30
C ALA A 218 11.34 -26.54 -17.70
N THR A 219 10.70 -27.71 -17.57
CA THR A 219 9.24 -27.78 -17.59
C THR A 219 8.68 -27.22 -16.27
N PRO A 220 7.42 -26.71 -16.24
CA PRO A 220 6.80 -26.25 -14.99
C PRO A 220 6.85 -27.29 -13.86
N GLY A 221 6.60 -28.57 -14.18
CA GLY A 221 6.67 -29.65 -13.20
C GLY A 221 8.07 -29.85 -12.63
N TYR A 222 9.09 -29.93 -13.50
CA TYR A 222 10.48 -30.07 -13.07
C TYR A 222 10.97 -28.86 -12.26
N PHE A 223 10.58 -27.65 -12.67
CA PHE A 223 10.92 -26.42 -11.96
C PHE A 223 10.31 -26.40 -10.55
N LEU A 224 9.05 -26.82 -10.41
CA LEU A 224 8.38 -26.94 -9.11
C LEU A 224 9.04 -28.00 -8.22
N GLU A 225 9.37 -29.17 -8.76
CA GLU A 225 10.07 -30.22 -8.00
C GLU A 225 11.46 -29.77 -7.52
N SER A 226 12.15 -28.98 -8.33
CA SER A 226 13.46 -28.40 -7.99
C SER A 226 13.35 -27.27 -6.94
N ALA A 227 12.17 -26.66 -6.80
CA ALA A 227 11.92 -25.63 -5.80
C ALA A 227 11.53 -26.21 -4.42
N VAL A 228 11.32 -27.52 -4.29
CA VAL A 228 11.06 -28.18 -3.00
C VAL A 228 12.21 -27.90 -2.02
N GLY A 229 11.86 -27.48 -0.80
CA GLY A 229 12.83 -27.04 0.21
C GLY A 229 13.16 -25.55 0.15
N THR A 230 12.64 -24.81 -0.83
CA THR A 230 12.68 -23.33 -0.85
C THR A 230 11.59 -22.78 0.06
N THR A 231 11.95 -21.84 0.92
CA THR A 231 10.99 -21.04 1.70
C THR A 231 11.13 -19.56 1.36
N PHE A 232 9.99 -18.89 1.21
CA PHE A 232 9.91 -17.43 1.09
C PHE A 232 9.43 -16.86 2.43
N GLY A 233 10.30 -16.14 3.12
CA GLY A 233 9.97 -15.44 4.36
C GLY A 233 9.62 -13.98 4.10
N ILE A 234 8.39 -13.60 4.44
CA ILE A 234 7.87 -12.25 4.24
C ILE A 234 7.61 -11.61 5.60
N TYR A 235 8.43 -10.63 5.98
CA TYR A 235 8.39 -9.95 7.29
C TYR A 235 8.64 -8.45 7.12
N PRO A 236 8.25 -7.59 8.09
CA PRO A 236 8.56 -6.16 8.01
C PRO A 236 10.06 -5.88 8.10
N GLU A 237 10.80 -6.62 8.93
CA GLU A 237 12.23 -6.43 9.14
C GLU A 237 13.09 -7.16 8.10
N ARG A 238 12.50 -8.08 7.32
CA ARG A 238 13.23 -8.81 6.28
C ARG A 238 12.33 -9.46 5.23
N PHE A 239 12.84 -9.55 4.01
CA PHE A 239 12.39 -10.47 2.99
C PHE A 239 13.51 -11.48 2.76
N GLN A 240 13.19 -12.77 2.81
CA GLN A 240 14.19 -13.83 2.63
C GLN A 240 13.69 -14.92 1.70
N VAL A 241 14.62 -15.47 0.92
CA VAL A 241 14.45 -16.73 0.21
C VAL A 241 15.53 -17.66 0.72
N SER A 242 15.12 -18.79 1.30
CA SER A 242 16.02 -19.75 1.93
C SER A 242 15.85 -21.12 1.31
N ILE A 243 16.95 -21.78 0.98
CA ILE A 243 16.95 -23.16 0.50
C ILE A 243 17.37 -24.07 1.66
N THR A 244 16.43 -24.85 2.17
CA THR A 244 16.65 -25.79 3.29
C THR A 244 17.21 -27.14 2.84
N ASP A 245 16.96 -27.54 1.59
CA ASP A 245 17.48 -28.76 0.98
C ASP A 245 18.36 -28.43 -0.24
N ALA A 246 19.64 -28.17 0.02
CA ALA A 246 20.62 -27.84 -1.03
C ALA A 246 20.95 -29.03 -1.96
N THR A 247 20.47 -30.25 -1.67
CA THR A 247 20.68 -31.41 -2.56
C THR A 247 19.82 -31.36 -3.81
N ARG A 248 18.75 -30.55 -3.77
CA ARG A 248 17.99 -30.12 -4.93
C ARG A 248 18.46 -28.72 -5.29
N ALA A 249 19.14 -28.59 -6.43
CA ALA A 249 19.58 -27.29 -6.90
C ALA A 249 18.35 -26.41 -7.18
N ALA A 250 18.04 -25.48 -6.27
CA ALA A 250 16.96 -24.53 -6.48
C ALA A 250 17.43 -23.45 -7.46
N PHE A 251 16.65 -23.23 -8.52
CA PHE A 251 16.81 -22.09 -9.44
C PHE A 251 16.55 -20.75 -8.74
N VAL A 252 15.88 -20.81 -7.58
CA VAL A 252 15.51 -19.69 -6.72
C VAL A 252 16.63 -19.57 -5.67
N GLY A 253 17.65 -18.75 -5.95
CA GLY A 253 18.82 -18.61 -5.07
C GLY A 253 18.47 -18.10 -3.66
N ASN A 254 19.44 -18.18 -2.73
CA ASN A 254 19.28 -17.57 -1.41
C ASN A 254 19.27 -16.04 -1.51
N VAL A 255 18.30 -15.40 -0.89
CA VAL A 255 18.13 -13.94 -0.89
C VAL A 255 17.84 -13.47 0.53
N LEU A 256 18.41 -12.33 0.91
CA LEU A 256 18.06 -11.62 2.12
C LEU A 256 18.06 -10.12 1.85
N HIS A 257 16.93 -9.47 2.10
CA HIS A 257 16.79 -8.04 2.12
C HIS A 257 16.34 -7.62 3.51
N GLU A 258 17.15 -6.83 4.21
CA GLU A 258 16.80 -6.29 5.52
C GLU A 258 16.00 -5.00 5.37
N ASN A 259 15.01 -4.83 6.25
CA ASN A 259 14.09 -3.69 6.28
C ASN A 259 13.50 -3.35 4.89
N PRO A 260 12.96 -4.33 4.15
CA PRO A 260 12.42 -4.10 2.82
C PRO A 260 11.19 -3.19 2.89
N GLN A 261 10.96 -2.45 1.81
CA GLN A 261 9.71 -1.72 1.61
C GLN A 261 8.77 -2.56 0.75
N TYR A 262 7.50 -2.66 1.16
CA TYR A 262 6.47 -3.34 0.38
C TYR A 262 5.51 -2.29 -0.17
N ILE A 263 5.64 -1.97 -1.46
CA ILE A 263 4.79 -0.98 -2.10
C ILE A 263 3.64 -1.69 -2.81
N THR A 264 2.42 -1.34 -2.43
CA THR A 264 1.21 -1.88 -3.07
C THR A 264 1.06 -1.27 -4.47
N ALA A 265 0.85 -2.13 -5.46
CA ALA A 265 0.48 -1.78 -6.82
C ALA A 265 -0.84 -2.47 -7.18
N ASP A 266 -1.71 -1.77 -7.90
CA ASP A 266 -2.88 -2.38 -8.53
C ASP A 266 -2.41 -3.29 -9.66
N VAL A 267 -2.91 -4.53 -9.67
CA VAL A 267 -2.61 -5.50 -10.72
C VAL A 267 -3.46 -5.25 -11.97
N GLY A 268 -4.62 -4.62 -11.84
CA GLY A 268 -5.61 -4.54 -12.91
C GLY A 268 -6.14 -5.93 -13.29
N ASP A 269 -6.54 -6.09 -14.55
CA ASP A 269 -7.08 -7.35 -15.08
C ASP A 269 -6.00 -8.27 -15.65
N ARG A 270 -4.75 -7.80 -15.77
CA ARG A 270 -3.67 -8.54 -16.45
C ARG A 270 -2.33 -8.36 -15.75
N ILE A 271 -1.59 -9.46 -15.57
CA ILE A 271 -0.18 -9.42 -15.15
C ILE A 271 0.70 -9.41 -16.39
N GLU A 272 1.61 -8.44 -16.50
CA GLU A 272 2.66 -8.45 -17.52
C GLU A 272 3.75 -9.48 -17.19
N ILE A 273 3.86 -10.50 -18.03
CA ILE A 273 4.86 -11.57 -17.94
C ILE A 273 6.12 -11.18 -18.72
N MET A 274 5.97 -10.46 -19.84
CA MET A 274 7.10 -9.95 -20.60
C MET A 274 6.74 -8.56 -21.12
N SER A 275 7.46 -7.55 -20.63
CA SER A 275 7.31 -6.20 -21.15
C SER A 275 7.77 -6.14 -22.61
N SER A 276 7.00 -5.44 -23.45
CA SER A 276 7.45 -5.03 -24.76
C SER A 276 8.01 -3.62 -24.70
N ARG A 277 9.00 -3.29 -25.53
CA ARG A 277 9.41 -1.89 -25.67
C ARG A 277 9.72 -1.52 -27.12
N GLY A 278 8.87 -0.64 -27.65
CA GLY A 278 9.00 0.07 -28.93
C GLY A 278 7.61 0.39 -29.50
N GLU A 279 7.43 1.54 -30.19
CA GLU A 279 6.20 1.89 -30.91
C GLU A 279 5.77 0.83 -31.96
N ASN A 280 6.65 -0.13 -32.26
CA ASN A 280 6.43 -1.26 -33.16
C ASN A 280 6.89 -2.61 -32.53
N GLY A 281 7.00 -2.70 -31.20
CA GLY A 281 7.35 -3.94 -30.51
C GLY A 281 6.17 -4.92 -30.50
N PRO A 282 6.41 -6.25 -30.32
CA PRO A 282 5.31 -7.20 -30.12
C PRO A 282 4.49 -6.78 -28.89
N GLU A 283 3.19 -7.08 -28.88
CA GLU A 283 2.34 -6.85 -27.69
C GLU A 283 2.97 -7.48 -26.43
N PRO A 284 2.89 -6.82 -25.26
CA PRO A 284 3.40 -7.39 -24.02
C PRO A 284 2.71 -8.73 -23.75
N LEU A 285 3.50 -9.74 -23.41
CA LEU A 285 2.93 -11.03 -23.02
C LEU A 285 2.31 -10.85 -21.65
N THR A 286 1.02 -11.14 -21.56
CA THR A 286 0.23 -10.92 -20.35
C THR A 286 -0.58 -12.15 -19.98
N MET A 287 -0.87 -12.27 -18.69
CA MET A 287 -1.76 -13.28 -18.12
C MET A 287 -3.04 -12.61 -17.63
N ASP A 288 -4.19 -13.13 -18.02
CA ASP A 288 -5.49 -12.67 -17.54
C ASP A 288 -5.72 -13.12 -16.09
N VAL A 289 -6.00 -12.16 -15.22
CA VAL A 289 -6.32 -12.37 -13.81
C VAL A 289 -7.66 -11.74 -13.43
N SER A 290 -8.48 -11.31 -14.41
CA SER A 290 -9.77 -10.63 -14.21
C SER A 290 -10.78 -11.44 -13.39
N PHE A 291 -10.61 -12.76 -13.31
CA PHE A 291 -11.48 -13.65 -12.53
C PHE A 291 -11.15 -13.67 -11.03
N TYR A 292 -10.02 -13.11 -10.61
CA TYR A 292 -9.62 -13.04 -9.21
C TYR A 292 -10.14 -11.75 -8.56
N SER A 293 -10.52 -11.82 -7.29
CA SER A 293 -10.83 -10.66 -6.44
C SER A 293 -10.63 -11.02 -4.96
N PRO A 294 -9.83 -10.27 -4.17
CA PRO A 294 -9.05 -9.09 -4.57
C PRO A 294 -7.84 -9.47 -5.45
N ARG A 295 -7.26 -8.46 -6.12
CA ARG A 295 -6.05 -8.55 -6.96
C ARG A 295 -5.07 -7.48 -6.51
N LEU A 296 -4.14 -7.87 -5.66
CA LEU A 296 -3.15 -6.94 -5.12
C LEU A 296 -1.75 -7.47 -5.45
N CYS A 297 -0.82 -6.56 -5.70
CA CYS A 297 0.60 -6.86 -5.81
C CYS A 297 1.36 -5.99 -4.82
N TYR A 298 2.29 -6.59 -4.09
CA TYR A 298 3.29 -5.90 -3.29
C TYR A 298 4.62 -6.06 -4.00
N GLN A 299 5.16 -4.95 -4.49
CA GLN A 299 6.53 -4.91 -4.99
C GLN A 299 7.47 -4.86 -3.79
N VAL A 300 8.46 -5.75 -3.77
CA VAL A 300 9.47 -5.79 -2.71
C VAL A 300 10.63 -4.91 -3.15
N LEU A 301 10.86 -3.83 -2.42
CA LEU A 301 12.02 -2.97 -2.60
C LEU A 301 12.99 -3.17 -1.44
N THR A 302 14.28 -2.97 -1.69
CA THR A 302 15.29 -2.82 -0.63
C THR A 302 15.00 -1.58 0.22
N ALA A 303 15.67 -1.47 1.38
CA ALA A 303 15.50 -0.34 2.29
C ALA A 303 15.75 1.03 1.64
N ASP A 304 16.62 1.10 0.63
CA ASP A 304 16.93 2.30 -0.16
C ASP A 304 15.98 2.55 -1.35
N GLY A 305 14.97 1.70 -1.54
CA GLY A 305 13.96 1.83 -2.59
C GLY A 305 14.32 1.18 -3.93
N THR A 306 15.40 0.40 -4.00
CA THR A 306 15.77 -0.36 -5.21
C THR A 306 14.84 -1.55 -5.42
N ASP A 307 14.36 -1.76 -6.65
CA ASP A 307 13.51 -2.90 -7.01
C ASP A 307 14.28 -4.22 -6.97
N THR A 308 13.83 -5.14 -6.12
CA THR A 308 14.51 -6.43 -5.89
C THR A 308 14.22 -7.47 -6.97
N GLY A 309 13.22 -7.25 -7.82
CA GLY A 309 12.73 -8.32 -8.67
C GLY A 309 11.52 -9.07 -8.08
N TYR A 310 11.28 -9.02 -6.77
CA TYR A 310 10.21 -9.79 -6.14
C TYR A 310 8.88 -9.07 -6.10
N ARG A 311 7.82 -9.83 -6.39
CA ARG A 311 6.43 -9.41 -6.27
C ARG A 311 5.65 -10.45 -5.49
N VAL A 312 4.87 -10.00 -4.52
CA VAL A 312 3.94 -10.87 -3.79
C VAL A 312 2.52 -10.48 -4.14
N PHE A 313 1.75 -11.43 -4.65
CA PHE A 313 0.38 -11.20 -5.07
C PHE A 313 -0.61 -11.78 -4.07
N ARG A 314 -1.75 -11.11 -3.95
CA ARG A 314 -2.97 -11.65 -3.36
C ARG A 314 -4.00 -11.81 -4.46
N MET A 315 -4.39 -13.05 -4.74
CA MET A 315 -5.26 -13.41 -5.84
C MET A 315 -6.42 -14.27 -5.35
N GLY A 316 -7.59 -13.67 -5.14
CA GLY A 316 -8.79 -14.43 -4.77
C GLY A 316 -8.64 -15.29 -3.50
N GLY A 317 -7.86 -14.83 -2.54
CA GLY A 317 -7.55 -15.55 -1.29
C GLY A 317 -6.26 -16.38 -1.33
N GLU A 318 -5.65 -16.60 -2.50
CA GLU A 318 -4.34 -17.23 -2.62
C GLU A 318 -3.20 -16.21 -2.49
N THR A 319 -2.05 -16.65 -1.95
CA THR A 319 -0.79 -15.91 -2.02
C THR A 319 0.04 -16.45 -3.17
N TRP A 320 0.47 -15.58 -4.08
CA TRP A 320 1.45 -15.94 -5.11
C TRP A 320 2.74 -15.15 -4.91
N ILE A 321 3.89 -15.74 -5.24
CA ILE A 321 5.19 -15.06 -5.16
C ILE A 321 5.88 -15.25 -6.51
N GLY A 322 6.27 -14.14 -7.12
CA GLY A 322 6.99 -14.16 -8.39
C GLY A 322 8.24 -13.31 -8.35
N HIS A 323 9.10 -13.57 -9.33
CA HIS A 323 10.33 -12.85 -9.54
C HIS A 323 10.46 -12.44 -11.01
N TRP A 324 10.85 -11.19 -11.23
CA TRP A 324 11.18 -10.67 -12.55
C TRP A 324 12.66 -10.29 -12.54
N GLY A 325 13.37 -10.68 -13.59
CA GLY A 325 14.73 -10.24 -13.84
C GLY A 325 14.77 -9.06 -14.81
N LEU A 326 15.85 -8.30 -14.78
CA LEU A 326 16.17 -7.31 -15.80
C LEU A 326 16.88 -8.00 -16.97
N TYR A 327 16.28 -7.94 -18.14
CA TYR A 327 16.78 -8.59 -19.36
C TYR A 327 17.00 -7.57 -20.50
N GLY A 328 17.75 -8.00 -21.52
CA GLY A 328 18.10 -7.21 -22.70
C GLY A 328 19.50 -6.58 -22.63
N THR A 329 20.05 -6.24 -23.79
CA THR A 329 21.40 -5.64 -23.92
C THR A 329 21.55 -4.28 -23.23
N ALA A 330 20.42 -3.61 -22.93
CA ALA A 330 20.36 -2.36 -22.18
C ALA A 330 19.75 -2.52 -20.77
N GLN A 331 19.47 -3.76 -20.31
CA GLN A 331 18.82 -4.05 -19.02
C GLN A 331 17.56 -3.20 -18.76
N ASN A 332 16.74 -2.99 -19.79
CA ASN A 332 15.66 -2.01 -19.79
C ASN A 332 14.27 -2.64 -19.87
N GLY A 333 14.16 -3.97 -19.74
CA GLY A 333 12.91 -4.70 -19.72
C GLY A 333 12.86 -5.68 -18.54
N TRP A 334 11.83 -5.56 -17.70
CA TRP A 334 11.53 -6.53 -16.67
C TRP A 334 10.78 -7.71 -17.29
N TRP A 335 11.33 -8.90 -17.15
CA TRP A 335 10.69 -10.12 -17.63
C TRP A 335 10.48 -11.10 -16.47
N CYS A 336 9.27 -11.63 -16.39
CA CYS A 336 8.86 -12.60 -15.38
C CYS A 336 9.66 -13.89 -15.55
N GLU A 337 10.41 -14.27 -14.53
CA GLU A 337 11.13 -15.53 -14.49
C GLU A 337 10.21 -16.66 -14.05
N TYR A 338 9.42 -16.41 -13.00
CA TYR A 338 8.42 -17.34 -12.49
C TYR A 338 7.39 -16.64 -11.61
N ILE A 339 6.24 -17.30 -11.45
CA ILE A 339 5.24 -17.00 -10.41
C ILE A 339 4.82 -18.33 -9.81
N PHE A 340 4.98 -18.47 -8.50
CA PHE A 340 4.48 -19.60 -7.73
C PHE A 340 3.16 -19.27 -7.05
N ARG A 341 2.22 -20.21 -7.03
CA ARG A 341 1.27 -20.34 -5.93
C ARG A 341 2.02 -20.91 -4.74
N VAL A 342 1.81 -20.32 -3.56
CA VAL A 342 2.49 -20.75 -2.34
C VAL A 342 1.52 -21.07 -1.21
N ASN A 343 1.97 -21.90 -0.27
CA ASN A 343 1.26 -22.22 0.96
C ASN A 343 2.11 -21.79 2.17
N PRO A 344 1.51 -21.47 3.32
CA PRO A 344 2.27 -21.25 4.55
C PRO A 344 3.10 -22.48 4.95
N SER A 345 4.39 -22.28 5.23
CA SER A 345 5.29 -23.30 5.77
C SER A 345 4.85 -23.69 7.18
N GLY A 346 4.84 -24.98 7.49
CA GLY A 346 4.37 -25.49 8.79
C GLY A 346 2.86 -25.79 8.88
N ALA A 347 2.10 -25.68 7.80
CA ALA A 347 0.73 -26.20 7.69
C ALA A 347 0.68 -27.75 7.59
N GLY A 348 1.44 -28.43 8.46
CA GLY A 348 1.18 -29.81 8.79
C GLY A 348 -0.07 -29.90 9.66
N LEU A 349 -1.16 -30.42 9.08
CA LEU A 349 -2.33 -30.97 9.79
C LEU A 349 -3.13 -30.00 10.67
N LEU A 350 -3.87 -29.08 10.06
CA LEU A 350 -5.21 -28.73 10.54
C LEU A 350 -6.16 -28.55 9.35
N GLY A 351 -7.00 -29.57 9.11
CA GLY A 351 -8.35 -29.35 8.60
C GLY A 351 -8.57 -29.22 7.09
N SER A 352 -8.13 -30.20 6.28
CA SER A 352 -9.01 -30.65 5.18
C SER A 352 -10.20 -31.40 5.80
N ALA A 353 -11.08 -30.69 6.51
CA ALA A 353 -12.43 -31.15 6.74
C ALA A 353 -13.21 -30.89 5.46
N ILE A 354 -13.02 -31.78 4.47
CA ILE A 354 -14.07 -32.03 3.49
C ILE A 354 -15.26 -32.46 4.34
N LEU A 355 -16.22 -31.55 4.56
CA LEU A 355 -17.57 -31.88 5.00
C LEU A 355 -18.20 -32.75 3.90
N LYS A 356 -17.84 -34.03 3.88
CA LYS A 356 -18.62 -35.05 3.21
C LYS A 356 -19.89 -35.19 4.04
N PHE A 357 -20.95 -34.52 3.61
CA PHE A 357 -22.29 -34.88 4.04
C PHE A 357 -22.54 -36.33 3.61
N ALA A 358 -22.30 -37.28 4.52
CA ALA A 358 -22.85 -38.60 4.40
C ALA A 358 -24.34 -38.50 4.73
N VAL A 359 -25.17 -38.42 3.69
CA VAL A 359 -26.59 -38.73 3.80
C VAL A 359 -26.67 -40.22 4.13
N SER A 360 -26.71 -40.54 5.42
CA SER A 360 -27.10 -41.88 5.87
C SER A 360 -28.60 -41.98 5.74
N GLY A 361 -29.04 -42.84 4.83
CA GLY A 361 -30.43 -43.13 4.57
C GLY A 361 -31.18 -43.53 5.84
N MET A 362 -32.41 -43.02 5.93
CA MET A 362 -33.50 -43.76 6.54
C MET A 362 -33.53 -45.16 5.95
N ASP A 363 -33.37 -46.17 6.80
CA ASP A 363 -34.14 -47.38 6.62
C ASP A 363 -34.69 -47.88 7.95
N SER A 364 -35.84 -48.48 7.79
CA SER A 364 -36.93 -48.77 8.68
C SER A 364 -36.80 -50.17 9.30
N SER A 365 -37.45 -50.37 10.46
CA SER A 365 -37.75 -51.68 11.08
C SER A 365 -36.52 -52.43 11.64
N ARG A 366 -36.51 -53.00 12.85
CA ARG A 366 -37.51 -53.60 13.74
C ARG A 366 -37.03 -53.50 15.18
#